data_AF-A0A9N9FL57-F1
#
_entry.id   AF-A0A9N9FL57-F1
#
_cell.length_a   1.000
_cell.length_b   1.000
_cell.length_c   1.000
_cell.angle_alpha   90.00
_cell.angle_beta   90.00
_cell.angle_gamma   90.00
#
_symmetry.space_group_name_H-M   'P 1'
#
loop_
_entity.id
_entity.type
_entity.pdbx_description
1 polymer ?
#
loop_
_entity_poly.entity_id
_entity_poly.type
_entity_poly.pdbx_seq_one_letter_code
_entity_poly.pdbx_strand_id
1 'polypeptide(L)'
;MDEQLMRQTSFVKTACDDLSSTNLDSQLETESQQSTFRCVPDLLDGIDQASPIASPIDNFIVPTLPTIVEALCLCSEIKQISTKLCENSEAGDEHGTPDPAIKRQLDLNFIKLRQLNRKIYLDKQYIKNKTQSAKVQMDCAHMKLQEVMFQKCLLKNMLSKVPHISLMPIDEFIKTAPEQYLPVLSEDDDSKQCNHQLLLAQLQYELVEQDALRRLKGKSKLYREVNKIMFDSFNTIKSLQQVNSSLVASADISSPEIMTSLANQSSIEHSNSMIVDN
;
A
#
# COMPACT_ATOMS: atom_id res chain seq x y z
N MET A 1 15.25 29.71 4.15
CA MET A 1 15.56 28.36 3.64
C MET A 1 14.41 27.37 3.89
N ASP A 2 13.36 27.77 4.60
CA ASP A 2 12.33 26.84 5.11
C ASP A 2 11.09 26.65 4.21
N GLU A 3 10.86 27.50 3.20
CA GLU A 3 9.69 27.36 2.32
C GLU A 3 9.86 26.27 1.24
N GLN A 4 11.10 25.95 0.82
CA GLN A 4 11.34 24.86 -0.15
C GLN A 4 11.17 23.48 0.48
N LEU A 5 11.45 23.33 1.77
CA LEU A 5 11.32 22.07 2.50
C LEU A 5 9.85 21.69 2.70
N MET A 6 8.99 22.68 2.98
CA MET A 6 7.54 22.46 3.11
C MET A 6 6.89 22.02 1.79
N ARG A 7 7.31 22.57 0.64
CA ARG A 7 6.78 22.16 -0.68
C ARG A 7 7.19 20.75 -1.10
N GLN A 8 8.36 20.26 -0.67
CA GLN A 8 8.76 18.87 -0.94
C GLN A 8 7.99 17.88 -0.06
N THR A 9 7.67 18.25 1.18
CA THR A 9 6.83 17.40 2.05
C THR A 9 5.38 17.32 1.60
N SER A 10 4.83 18.36 0.96
CA SER A 10 3.47 18.31 0.41
C SER A 10 3.34 17.43 -0.83
N PHE A 11 4.36 17.38 -1.70
CA PHE A 11 4.31 16.57 -2.93
C PHE A 11 4.42 15.06 -2.66
N VAL A 12 5.16 14.67 -1.61
CA VAL A 12 5.28 13.26 -1.19
C VAL A 12 4.05 12.79 -0.40
N LYS A 13 3.33 13.72 0.26
CA LYS A 13 2.14 13.39 1.03
C LYS A 13 0.94 13.05 0.14
N THR A 14 0.75 13.78 -0.97
CA THR A 14 -0.33 13.52 -1.92
C THR A 14 -0.23 12.15 -2.61
N ALA A 15 0.98 11.66 -2.91
CA ALA A 15 1.13 10.38 -3.62
C ALA A 15 0.84 9.13 -2.75
N CYS A 16 0.97 9.22 -1.42
CA CYS A 16 0.58 8.11 -0.52
C CYS A 16 -0.92 8.11 -0.21
N ASP A 17 -1.54 9.29 -0.13
CA ASP A 17 -2.95 9.42 0.24
C ASP A 17 -3.88 8.99 -0.93
N ASP A 18 -3.46 9.18 -2.19
CA ASP A 18 -4.26 8.82 -3.38
C ASP A 18 -4.40 7.29 -3.60
N LEU A 19 -3.53 6.47 -3.02
CA LEU A 19 -3.64 5.00 -3.07
C LEU A 19 -4.46 4.41 -1.91
N SER A 20 -4.91 5.24 -0.96
CA SER A 20 -5.69 4.79 0.19
C SER A 20 -7.21 4.72 -0.07
N SER A 21 -7.67 5.26 -1.20
CA SER A 21 -9.11 5.37 -1.51
C SER A 21 -9.65 4.30 -2.47
N THR A 22 -8.84 3.33 -2.91
CA THR A 22 -9.35 2.20 -3.70
C THR A 22 -9.69 1.02 -2.81
N ASN A 23 -10.99 0.82 -2.67
CA ASN A 23 -11.67 -0.33 -2.09
C ASN A 23 -11.01 -1.64 -2.58
N LEU A 24 -10.23 -2.29 -1.72
CA LEU A 24 -9.57 -3.59 -1.97
C LEU A 24 -10.35 -4.69 -1.23
N ASP A 25 -11.61 -4.86 -1.60
CA ASP A 25 -12.40 -6.05 -1.32
C ASP A 25 -12.96 -6.55 -2.66
N SER A 26 -12.10 -7.19 -3.45
CA SER A 26 -12.42 -8.19 -4.48
C SER A 26 -11.16 -8.53 -5.28
N GLN A 27 -10.97 -9.82 -5.56
CA GLN A 27 -9.97 -10.42 -6.46
C GLN A 27 -8.59 -10.72 -5.88
N LEU A 28 -8.58 -11.73 -5.01
CA LEU A 28 -7.60 -12.82 -5.09
C LEU A 28 -7.86 -13.60 -6.40
N GLU A 29 -7.30 -13.15 -7.53
CA GLU A 29 -7.06 -14.03 -8.66
C GLU A 29 -5.64 -13.84 -9.18
N THR A 30 -4.99 -14.98 -9.29
CA THR A 30 -3.65 -15.24 -9.79
C THR A 30 -3.49 -14.81 -11.25
N GLU A 31 -2.73 -13.75 -11.52
CA GLU A 31 -2.02 -13.63 -12.80
C GLU A 31 -0.62 -13.06 -12.60
N SER A 32 0.34 -13.99 -12.65
CA SER A 32 1.76 -13.74 -12.84
C SER A 32 1.98 -13.09 -14.21
N GLN A 33 2.07 -11.76 -14.26
CA GLN A 33 2.78 -11.07 -15.32
C GLN A 33 4.08 -10.50 -14.75
N GLN A 34 5.06 -11.39 -14.61
CA GLN A 34 6.47 -11.01 -14.52
C GLN A 34 6.85 -10.27 -15.81
N SER A 35 6.72 -8.94 -15.79
CA SER A 35 7.38 -8.07 -16.76
C SER A 35 8.88 -8.21 -16.54
N THR A 36 9.46 -9.11 -17.32
CA THR A 36 10.88 -9.46 -17.29
C THR A 36 11.67 -8.32 -17.93
N PHE A 37 11.90 -7.24 -17.19
CA PHE A 37 13.10 -6.44 -17.39
C PHE A 37 14.22 -7.10 -16.60
N ARG A 38 14.87 -8.10 -17.20
CA ARG A 38 16.16 -8.60 -16.72
C ARG A 38 17.16 -7.45 -16.77
N CYS A 39 17.30 -6.71 -15.68
CA CYS A 39 18.58 -6.11 -15.37
C CYS A 39 19.55 -7.27 -15.11
N VAL A 40 20.57 -7.38 -15.94
CA VAL A 40 21.64 -8.37 -15.83
C VAL A 40 22.24 -8.28 -14.41
N PRO A 41 22.35 -9.39 -13.66
CA PRO A 41 22.83 -9.36 -12.27
C PRO A 41 24.33 -9.05 -12.10
N ASP A 42 25.13 -9.14 -13.18
CA ASP A 42 26.59 -9.26 -13.06
C ASP A 42 27.37 -7.94 -12.92
N LEU A 43 26.74 -6.86 -12.45
CA LEU A 43 27.44 -5.58 -12.24
C LEU A 43 27.33 -5.02 -10.81
N LEU A 44 27.00 -5.86 -9.82
CA LEU A 44 26.80 -5.42 -8.43
C LEU A 44 27.70 -6.11 -7.38
N ASP A 45 28.66 -6.94 -7.76
CA ASP A 45 29.66 -7.51 -6.82
C ASP A 45 30.83 -6.56 -6.50
N GLY A 46 30.73 -5.28 -6.83
CA GLY A 46 31.84 -4.31 -6.74
C GLY A 46 31.62 -3.10 -5.82
N ILE A 47 30.56 -3.07 -5.00
CA ILE A 47 30.29 -1.94 -4.10
C ILE A 47 30.69 -2.29 -2.67
N ASP A 48 31.93 -2.73 -2.48
CA ASP A 48 32.57 -2.82 -1.16
C ASP A 48 34.08 -2.58 -1.28
N GLN A 49 34.46 -1.49 -1.97
CA GLN A 49 35.71 -0.78 -1.68
C GLN A 49 35.48 0.72 -1.85
N ALA A 50 35.38 1.41 -0.73
CA ALA A 50 35.65 2.84 -0.65
C ALA A 50 37.13 3.07 -1.04
N SER A 51 37.39 3.21 -2.34
CA SER A 51 38.62 3.83 -2.82
C SER A 51 38.42 5.35 -2.94
N PRO A 52 39.43 6.16 -2.61
CA PRO A 52 39.29 7.60 -2.58
C PRO A 52 38.96 8.11 -3.98
N ILE A 53 37.92 8.95 -4.06
CA ILE A 53 37.62 9.78 -5.23
C ILE A 53 38.76 10.79 -5.35
N ALA A 54 39.85 10.36 -5.97
CA ALA A 54 41.01 11.17 -6.33
C ALA A 54 41.53 10.68 -7.68
N SER A 55 40.68 10.78 -8.71
CA SER A 55 41.17 10.98 -10.08
C SER A 55 41.09 12.48 -10.36
N PRO A 56 42.15 13.10 -10.91
CA PRO A 56 42.15 14.52 -11.24
C PRO A 56 41.01 14.80 -12.22
N ILE A 57 40.57 16.05 -12.23
CA ILE A 57 39.62 16.63 -13.17
C ILE A 57 40.06 16.28 -14.60
N ASP A 58 39.61 15.14 -15.12
CA ASP A 58 39.88 14.73 -16.48
C ASP A 58 38.94 15.53 -17.36
N ASN A 59 39.48 16.66 -17.81
CA ASN A 59 39.19 17.39 -19.02
C ASN A 59 37.79 17.13 -19.57
N PHE A 60 36.92 18.14 -19.44
CA PHE A 60 35.68 18.25 -20.19
C PHE A 60 35.96 18.02 -21.69
N ILE A 61 35.82 16.77 -22.15
CA ILE A 61 35.76 16.40 -23.57
C ILE A 61 34.36 16.80 -24.02
N VAL A 62 34.11 18.09 -24.13
CA VAL A 62 33.30 18.66 -25.21
C VAL A 62 34.19 18.51 -26.46
N PRO A 63 33.73 18.52 -27.72
CA PRO A 63 34.63 18.86 -28.82
C PRO A 63 35.35 20.14 -28.38
N THR A 64 36.62 19.99 -27.97
CA THR A 64 37.26 21.05 -27.19
C THR A 64 37.17 22.29 -28.06
N LEU A 65 36.66 23.40 -27.52
CA LEU A 65 36.68 24.69 -28.20
C LEU A 65 38.01 24.89 -29.00
N PRO A 66 39.17 24.46 -28.46
CA PRO A 66 40.42 24.26 -29.21
C PRO A 66 40.33 23.54 -30.57
N THR A 67 39.73 22.35 -30.65
CA THR A 67 39.59 21.54 -31.88
C THR A 67 38.72 22.21 -32.92
N ILE A 68 37.67 22.93 -32.50
CA ILE A 68 36.79 23.68 -33.40
C ILE A 68 37.53 24.91 -33.94
N VAL A 69 38.26 25.62 -33.06
CA VAL A 69 39.11 26.75 -33.46
C VAL A 69 40.19 26.30 -34.44
N GLU A 70 40.84 25.17 -34.18
CA GLU A 70 41.84 24.56 -35.08
C GLU A 70 41.23 24.20 -36.45
N ALA A 71 40.00 23.67 -36.48
CA ALA A 71 39.28 23.38 -37.73
C ALA A 71 38.99 24.65 -38.53
N LEU A 72 38.57 25.72 -37.85
CA LEU A 72 38.30 27.02 -38.48
C LEU A 72 39.58 27.65 -39.03
N CYS A 73 40.68 27.61 -38.27
CA CYS A 73 41.99 28.07 -38.74
C CYS A 73 42.44 27.31 -40.00
N LEU A 74 42.34 25.97 -40.00
CA LEU A 74 42.66 25.15 -41.17
C LEU A 74 41.78 25.49 -42.38
N CYS A 75 40.48 25.74 -42.18
CA CYS A 75 39.59 26.17 -43.25
C CYS A 75 39.97 27.55 -43.81
N SER A 76 40.37 28.50 -42.96
CA SER A 76 40.89 29.80 -43.40
C SER A 76 42.20 29.67 -44.19
N GLU A 77 43.11 28.80 -43.76
CA GLU A 77 44.36 28.51 -44.48
C GLU A 77 44.10 27.83 -45.83
N ILE A 78 43.21 26.83 -45.88
CA ILE A 78 42.78 26.19 -47.14
C ILE A 78 42.21 27.24 -48.09
N LYS A 79 41.37 28.16 -47.59
CA LYS A 79 40.83 29.25 -48.39
C LYS A 79 41.93 30.15 -48.95
N GLN A 80 42.89 30.57 -48.13
CA GLN A 80 44.01 31.42 -48.56
C GLN A 80 44.94 30.73 -49.57
N ILE A 81 45.21 29.43 -49.39
CA ILE A 81 46.04 28.66 -50.32
C ILE A 81 45.29 28.45 -51.64
N SER A 82 43.97 28.22 -51.59
CA SER A 82 43.14 28.06 -52.77
C SER A 82 43.03 29.34 -53.59
N THR A 83 42.91 30.51 -52.95
CA THR A 83 42.89 31.80 -53.66
C THR A 83 44.23 32.08 -54.35
N LYS A 84 45.36 31.84 -53.65
CA LYS A 84 46.71 31.95 -54.24
C LYS A 84 46.92 31.02 -55.43
N LEU A 85 46.36 29.81 -55.38
CA LEU A 85 46.43 28.85 -56.48
C LEU A 85 45.64 29.33 -57.70
N CYS A 86 44.48 29.96 -57.51
CA CYS A 86 43.68 30.55 -58.58
C CYS A 86 44.35 31.80 -59.19
N GLU A 87 44.85 32.72 -58.36
CA GLU A 87 45.54 33.95 -58.82
C GLU A 87 46.79 33.61 -59.67
N ASN A 88 47.54 32.58 -59.29
CA ASN A 88 48.71 32.11 -60.04
C ASN A 88 48.34 31.42 -61.38
N SER A 89 47.09 31.01 -61.55
CA SER A 89 46.59 30.42 -62.82
C SER A 89 46.10 31.48 -63.81
N GLU A 90 45.77 32.68 -63.35
CA GLU A 90 45.30 33.80 -64.17
C GLU A 90 46.45 34.70 -64.69
N ALA A 91 47.64 34.62 -64.10
CA ALA A 91 48.78 35.50 -64.38
C ALA A 91 49.61 35.16 -65.64
N GLY A 92 49.21 34.15 -66.43
CA GLY A 92 49.74 33.91 -67.79
C GLY A 92 51.15 33.30 -67.86
N ASP A 93 51.22 31.98 -67.96
CA ASP A 93 52.35 31.25 -68.55
C ASP A 93 51.83 30.00 -69.28
N GLU A 94 52.26 29.78 -70.53
CA GLU A 94 51.76 28.73 -71.44
C GLU A 94 52.16 27.28 -71.06
N HIS A 95 52.54 27.04 -69.81
CA HIS A 95 52.66 25.69 -69.23
C HIS A 95 51.97 25.68 -67.86
N GLY A 96 50.63 25.54 -67.88
CA GLY A 96 49.73 25.58 -66.74
C GLY A 96 49.85 24.41 -65.76
N THR A 97 51.05 24.15 -65.23
CA THR A 97 51.23 23.24 -64.10
C THR A 97 51.24 24.06 -62.81
N PRO A 98 50.20 23.93 -61.95
CA PRO A 98 50.21 24.59 -60.64
C PRO A 98 51.45 24.17 -59.85
N ASP A 99 52.05 25.12 -59.11
CA ASP A 99 53.23 24.87 -58.28
C ASP A 99 53.01 23.62 -57.40
N PRO A 100 53.80 22.56 -57.58
CA PRO A 100 53.62 21.31 -56.85
C PRO A 100 53.79 21.48 -55.33
N ALA A 101 54.43 22.54 -54.85
CA ALA A 101 54.54 22.86 -53.43
C ALA A 101 53.21 23.34 -52.85
N ILE A 102 52.50 24.25 -53.53
CA ILE A 102 51.20 24.78 -53.10
C ILE A 102 50.15 23.68 -53.10
N LYS A 103 50.16 22.82 -54.12
CA LYS A 103 49.26 21.65 -54.20
C LYS A 103 49.50 20.67 -53.04
N ARG A 104 50.76 20.34 -52.74
CA ARG A 104 51.10 19.48 -51.60
C ARG A 104 50.66 20.08 -50.26
N GLN A 105 50.80 21.39 -50.08
CA GLN A 105 50.34 22.07 -48.86
C GLN A 105 48.82 22.00 -48.70
N LEU A 106 48.07 22.17 -49.80
CA LEU A 106 46.62 22.04 -49.82
C LEU A 106 46.18 20.60 -49.48
N ASP A 107 46.82 19.60 -50.09
CA ASP A 107 46.54 18.18 -49.82
C ASP A 107 46.78 17.82 -48.34
N LEU A 108 47.89 18.31 -47.76
CA LEU A 108 48.20 18.12 -46.33
C LEU A 108 47.14 18.76 -45.43
N ASN A 109 46.65 19.94 -45.77
CA ASN A 109 45.61 20.61 -44.99
C ASN A 109 44.26 19.86 -45.05
N PHE A 110 43.90 19.28 -46.21
CA PHE A 110 42.73 18.41 -46.32
C PHE A 110 42.86 17.11 -45.50
N ILE A 111 44.06 16.52 -45.46
CA ILE A 111 44.34 15.35 -44.63
C ILE A 111 44.16 15.70 -43.15
N LYS A 112 44.73 16.82 -42.70
CA LYS A 112 44.57 17.32 -41.32
C LYS A 112 43.09 17.57 -40.98
N LEU A 113 42.34 18.21 -41.87
CA LEU A 113 40.91 18.45 -41.67
C LEU A 113 40.11 17.13 -41.54
N ARG A 114 40.44 16.12 -42.35
CA ARG A 114 39.80 14.78 -42.25
C ARG A 114 40.13 14.10 -40.92
N GLN A 115 41.37 14.20 -40.44
CA GLN A 115 41.78 13.67 -39.14
C GLN A 115 41.03 14.37 -37.99
N LEU A 116 40.91 15.70 -38.07
CA LEU A 116 40.21 16.51 -37.08
C LEU A 116 38.71 16.20 -37.05
N ASN A 117 38.08 16.02 -38.21
CA ASN A 117 36.68 15.58 -38.31
C ASN A 117 36.45 14.20 -37.69
N ARG A 118 37.39 13.26 -37.90
CA ARG A 118 37.32 11.94 -37.25
C ARG A 118 37.42 12.06 -35.73
N LYS A 119 38.33 12.91 -35.23
CA LYS A 119 38.48 13.18 -33.80
C LYS A 119 37.19 13.74 -33.21
N ILE A 120 36.60 14.78 -33.82
CA ILE A 120 35.34 15.39 -33.39
C ILE A 120 34.21 14.35 -33.34
N TYR A 121 34.11 13.48 -34.35
CA TYR A 121 33.11 12.42 -34.38
C TYR A 121 33.26 11.43 -33.22
N LEU A 122 34.50 11.00 -32.94
CA LEU A 122 34.79 10.08 -31.84
C LEU A 122 34.49 10.72 -30.47
N ASP A 123 34.91 11.97 -30.27
CA ASP A 123 34.62 12.72 -29.04
C ASP A 123 33.11 12.84 -28.83
N LYS A 124 32.35 13.16 -29.90
CA LYS A 124 30.88 13.21 -29.84
C LYS A 124 30.26 11.87 -29.43
N GLN A 125 30.73 10.76 -30.00
CA GLN A 125 30.23 9.43 -29.64
C GLN A 125 30.60 9.05 -28.20
N TYR A 126 31.80 9.40 -27.76
CA TYR A 126 32.24 9.19 -26.38
C TYR A 126 31.33 9.91 -25.39
N ILE A 127 31.05 11.21 -25.61
CA ILE A 127 30.14 11.99 -24.77
C ILE A 127 28.74 11.37 -24.77
N LYS A 128 28.22 11.02 -25.95
CA LYS A 128 26.90 10.40 -26.06
C LYS A 128 26.81 9.13 -25.23
N ASN A 129 27.81 8.26 -25.32
CA ASN A 129 27.87 7.01 -24.57
C ASN A 129 28.03 7.25 -23.07
N LYS A 130 28.87 8.22 -22.67
CA LYS A 130 29.07 8.59 -21.27
C LYS A 130 27.78 9.13 -20.64
N THR A 131 27.09 10.04 -21.33
CA THR A 131 25.80 10.58 -20.89
C THR A 131 24.72 9.51 -20.84
N GLN A 132 24.67 8.62 -21.84
CA GLN A 132 23.72 7.51 -21.85
C GLN A 132 23.99 6.54 -20.69
N SER A 133 25.26 6.22 -20.41
CA SER A 133 25.64 5.37 -19.28
C SER A 133 25.24 5.99 -17.93
N ALA A 134 25.53 7.29 -17.74
CA ALA A 134 25.11 8.02 -16.54
C ALA A 134 23.57 8.08 -16.40
N LYS A 135 22.84 8.25 -17.51
CA LYS A 135 21.38 8.19 -17.52
C LYS A 135 20.87 6.83 -17.05
N VAL A 136 21.40 5.74 -17.59
CA VAL A 136 20.98 4.37 -17.20
C VAL A 136 21.24 4.12 -15.72
N GLN A 137 22.36 4.60 -15.18
CA GLN A 137 22.66 4.50 -13.75
C GLN A 137 21.65 5.28 -12.90
N MET A 138 21.29 6.49 -13.31
CA MET A 138 20.26 7.30 -12.66
C MET A 138 18.90 6.62 -12.69
N ASP A 139 18.50 6.08 -13.85
CA ASP A 139 17.22 5.36 -14.01
C ASP A 139 17.18 4.13 -13.10
N CYS A 140 18.28 3.38 -12.99
CA CYS A 140 18.40 2.24 -12.07
C CYS A 140 18.27 2.66 -10.59
N ALA A 141 18.96 3.73 -10.19
CA ALA A 141 18.85 4.26 -8.82
C ALA A 141 17.42 4.74 -8.52
N HIS A 142 16.76 5.36 -9.49
CA HIS A 142 15.36 5.78 -9.36
C HIS A 142 14.43 4.58 -9.17
N MET A 143 14.62 3.48 -9.89
CA MET A 143 13.84 2.25 -9.68
C MET A 143 14.01 1.68 -8.27
N LYS A 144 15.25 1.64 -7.75
CA LYS A 144 15.51 1.22 -6.37
C LYS A 144 14.83 2.13 -5.35
N LEU A 145 14.82 3.45 -5.61
CA LEU A 145 14.13 4.41 -4.76
C LEU A 145 12.61 4.15 -4.74
N GLN A 146 12.01 3.89 -5.90
CA GLN A 146 10.59 3.55 -6.00
C GLN A 146 10.25 2.28 -5.21
N GLU A 147 11.07 1.25 -5.30
CA GLU A 147 10.91 0.01 -4.53
C GLU A 147 10.89 0.29 -3.01
N VAL A 148 11.88 1.04 -2.51
CA VAL A 148 11.96 1.39 -1.08
C VAL A 148 10.78 2.26 -0.66
N MET A 149 10.36 3.21 -1.51
CA MET A 149 9.17 4.03 -1.25
C MET A 149 7.90 3.19 -1.15
N PHE A 150 7.75 2.20 -2.04
CA PHE A 150 6.65 1.26 -2.00
C PHE A 150 6.65 0.44 -0.70
N GLN A 151 7.80 -0.15 -0.33
CA GLN A 151 7.94 -0.89 0.92
C GLN A 151 7.61 -0.02 2.13
N LYS A 152 8.07 1.23 2.16
CA LYS A 152 7.76 2.19 3.22
C LYS A 152 6.25 2.48 3.31
N CYS A 153 5.59 2.66 2.17
CA CYS A 153 4.14 2.88 2.12
C CYS A 153 3.39 1.65 2.64
N LEU A 154 3.77 0.46 2.18
CA LEU A 154 3.19 -0.80 2.64
C LEU A 154 3.33 -0.95 4.15
N LEU A 155 4.52 -0.75 4.71
CA LEU A 155 4.75 -0.83 6.16
C LEU A 155 3.92 0.19 6.94
N LYS A 156 3.79 1.43 6.47
CA LYS A 156 2.91 2.43 7.09
C LYS A 156 1.45 2.01 7.06
N ASN A 157 0.99 1.47 5.95
CA ASN A 157 -0.38 0.97 5.81
C ASN A 157 -0.65 -0.24 6.70
N MET A 158 0.34 -1.11 6.89
CA MET A 158 0.23 -2.21 7.86
C MET A 158 0.16 -1.67 9.29
N LEU A 159 0.98 -0.67 9.62
CA LEU A 159 1.01 -0.08 10.96
C LEU A 159 -0.27 0.72 11.28
N SER A 160 -0.85 1.42 10.31
CA SER A 160 -2.10 2.17 10.50
C SER A 160 -3.33 1.27 10.65
N LYS A 161 -3.28 0.05 10.10
CA LYS A 161 -4.32 -0.97 10.26
C LYS A 161 -4.27 -1.68 11.61
N VAL A 162 -3.20 -1.52 12.41
CA VAL A 162 -3.15 -2.09 13.75
C VAL A 162 -4.10 -1.27 14.64
N PRO A 163 -5.21 -1.85 15.12
CA PRO A 163 -6.11 -1.11 16.01
C PRO A 163 -5.34 -0.72 17.27
N HIS A 164 -5.52 0.51 17.74
CA HIS A 164 -4.95 0.94 19.00
C HIS A 164 -5.69 0.23 20.13
N ILE A 165 -5.11 -0.86 20.63
CA ILE A 165 -5.66 -1.64 21.73
C ILE A 165 -5.34 -0.87 23.02
N SER A 166 -6.38 -0.47 23.75
CA SER A 166 -6.23 0.11 25.08
C SER A 166 -5.88 -1.01 26.05
N LEU A 167 -4.58 -1.17 26.29
CA LEU A 167 -4.03 -2.14 27.23
C LEU A 167 -4.12 -1.60 28.67
N MET A 168 -4.20 -2.51 29.63
CA MET A 168 -4.05 -2.24 31.05
C MET A 168 -2.69 -1.57 31.33
N PRO A 169 -2.55 -0.69 32.33
CA PRO A 169 -1.24 -0.20 32.73
C PRO A 169 -0.35 -1.34 33.23
N ILE A 170 0.95 -1.29 32.92
CA ILE A 170 1.94 -2.32 33.32
C ILE A 170 1.95 -2.52 34.85
N ASP A 171 1.79 -1.43 35.61
CA ASP A 171 1.77 -1.46 37.08
C ASP A 171 0.58 -2.25 37.65
N GLU A 172 -0.56 -2.23 36.95
CA GLU A 172 -1.75 -2.99 37.33
C GLU A 172 -1.64 -4.44 36.88
N PHE A 173 -1.05 -4.69 35.70
CA PHE A 173 -0.77 -6.03 35.20
C PHE A 173 0.13 -6.82 36.17
N ILE A 174 1.25 -6.26 36.61
CA ILE A 174 2.18 -6.96 37.51
C ILE A 174 1.52 -7.31 38.85
N LYS A 175 0.57 -6.48 39.34
CA LYS A 175 -0.13 -6.71 40.61
C LYS A 175 -1.26 -7.73 40.51
N THR A 176 -1.92 -7.78 39.35
CA THR A 176 -3.20 -8.51 39.19
C THR A 176 -3.00 -9.84 38.46
N ALA A 177 -1.99 -9.93 37.59
CA ALA A 177 -1.72 -11.12 36.82
C ALA A 177 -1.18 -12.25 37.72
N PRO A 178 -1.73 -13.47 37.62
CA PRO A 178 -1.17 -14.64 38.29
C PRO A 178 0.23 -14.98 37.74
N GLU A 179 1.09 -15.55 38.60
CA GLU A 179 2.50 -15.87 38.28
C GLU A 179 2.69 -16.66 36.98
N GLN A 180 1.73 -17.51 36.60
CA GLN A 180 1.77 -18.28 35.35
C GLN A 180 1.77 -17.43 34.07
N TYR A 181 1.32 -16.17 34.15
CA TYR A 181 1.30 -15.22 33.02
C TYR A 181 2.40 -14.15 33.12
N LEU A 182 3.17 -14.12 34.22
CA LEU A 182 4.31 -13.22 34.32
C LEU A 182 5.47 -13.80 33.49
N PRO A 183 6.10 -13.00 32.62
CA PRO A 183 7.21 -13.47 31.81
C PRO A 183 8.44 -13.73 32.69
N VAL A 184 9.13 -14.83 32.44
CA VAL A 184 10.43 -15.12 33.07
C VAL A 184 11.48 -14.32 32.31
N LEU A 185 11.76 -13.11 32.79
CA LEU A 185 12.79 -12.25 32.22
C LEU A 185 14.17 -12.68 32.74
N SER A 186 15.09 -12.95 31.82
CA SER A 186 16.50 -13.20 32.18
C SER A 186 17.26 -11.89 32.23
N GLU A 187 18.18 -11.73 33.19
CA GLU A 187 19.00 -10.52 33.32
C GLU A 187 19.90 -10.24 32.10
N ASP A 188 20.11 -11.25 31.25
CA ASP A 188 20.93 -11.17 30.02
C ASP A 188 20.13 -10.72 28.77
N ASP A 189 18.80 -10.57 28.85
CA ASP A 189 17.98 -10.21 27.70
C ASP A 189 18.05 -8.70 27.39
N ASP A 190 18.20 -8.37 26.11
CA ASP A 190 18.14 -6.98 25.63
C ASP A 190 16.85 -6.29 26.08
N SER A 191 16.93 -5.03 26.52
CA SER A 191 15.78 -4.25 27.02
C SER A 191 14.58 -4.25 26.05
N LYS A 192 14.81 -4.31 24.73
CA LYS A 192 13.74 -4.42 23.72
C LYS A 192 13.06 -5.78 23.73
N GLN A 193 13.82 -6.85 23.91
CA GLN A 193 13.33 -8.22 23.99
C GLN A 193 12.47 -8.41 25.23
N CYS A 194 12.94 -7.91 26.39
CA CYS A 194 12.18 -7.89 27.64
C CYS A 194 10.83 -7.16 27.49
N ASN A 195 10.84 -5.94 26.93
CA ASN A 195 9.61 -5.18 26.71
C ASN A 195 8.63 -5.90 25.76
N HIS A 196 9.14 -6.59 24.73
CA HIS A 196 8.32 -7.37 23.83
C HIS A 196 7.66 -8.57 24.53
N GLN A 197 8.42 -9.32 25.32
CA GLN A 197 7.90 -10.45 26.08
C GLN A 197 6.86 -10.00 27.12
N LEU A 198 7.10 -8.87 27.79
CA LEU A 198 6.14 -8.27 28.72
C LEU A 198 4.83 -7.90 28.04
N LEU A 199 4.89 -7.26 26.87
CA LEU A 199 3.70 -6.93 26.09
C LEU A 199 2.90 -8.17 25.66
N LEU A 200 3.60 -9.24 25.23
CA LEU A 200 2.95 -10.50 24.87
C LEU A 200 2.24 -11.15 26.06
N ALA A 201 2.92 -11.21 27.21
CA ALA A 201 2.36 -11.70 28.45
C ALA A 201 1.11 -10.93 28.88
N GLN A 202 1.17 -9.60 28.77
CA GLN A 202 0.05 -8.72 29.07
C GLN A 202 -1.15 -8.97 28.14
N LEU A 203 -0.91 -9.03 26.82
CA LEU A 203 -1.94 -9.32 25.82
C LEU A 203 -2.62 -10.66 26.07
N GLN A 204 -1.87 -11.69 26.47
CA GLN A 204 -2.41 -13.01 26.78
C GLN A 204 -3.31 -12.98 28.01
N TYR A 205 -2.89 -12.28 29.08
CA TYR A 205 -3.70 -12.14 30.28
C TYR A 205 -5.01 -11.41 30.00
N GLU A 206 -4.97 -10.29 29.28
CA GLU A 206 -6.16 -9.52 28.92
C GLU A 206 -7.12 -10.32 28.03
N LEU A 207 -6.61 -11.15 27.11
CA LEU A 207 -7.43 -12.04 26.30
C LEU A 207 -8.25 -12.99 27.19
N VAL A 208 -7.59 -13.62 28.17
CA VAL A 208 -8.21 -14.55 29.11
C VAL A 208 -9.24 -13.84 29.99
N GLU A 209 -8.91 -12.64 30.50
CA GLU A 209 -9.82 -11.82 31.29
C GLU A 209 -11.05 -11.42 30.48
N GLN A 210 -10.86 -10.94 29.25
CA GLN A 210 -11.97 -10.57 28.36
C GLN A 210 -12.86 -11.77 28.02
N ASP A 211 -12.29 -12.96 27.82
CA ASP A 211 -13.05 -14.19 27.61
C ASP A 211 -13.86 -14.59 28.86
N ALA A 212 -13.26 -14.48 30.05
CA ALA A 212 -13.95 -14.73 31.31
C ALA A 212 -15.11 -13.76 31.52
N LEU A 213 -14.90 -12.47 31.24
CA LEU A 213 -15.93 -11.43 31.30
C LEU A 213 -17.04 -11.68 30.28
N ARG A 214 -16.71 -12.10 29.04
CA ARG A 214 -17.72 -12.47 28.03
C ARG A 214 -18.58 -13.63 28.50
N ARG A 215 -17.96 -14.68 29.07
CA ARG A 215 -18.66 -15.84 29.63
C ARG A 215 -19.58 -15.44 30.78
N LEU A 216 -19.11 -14.58 31.69
CA LEU A 216 -19.90 -14.09 32.82
C LEU A 216 -21.10 -13.26 32.36
N LYS A 217 -20.91 -12.34 31.39
CA LYS A 217 -22.01 -11.58 30.76
C LYS A 217 -23.01 -12.51 30.09
N GLY A 218 -22.55 -13.56 29.40
CA GLY A 218 -23.41 -14.59 28.82
C GLY A 218 -24.26 -15.31 29.87
N LYS A 219 -23.65 -15.75 30.97
CA LYS A 219 -24.37 -16.38 32.09
C LYS A 219 -25.40 -15.43 32.72
N SER A 220 -25.02 -14.18 32.99
CA SER A 220 -25.93 -13.17 33.56
C SER A 220 -27.15 -12.91 32.67
N LYS A 221 -26.96 -12.81 31.35
CA LYS A 221 -28.07 -12.71 30.38
C LYS A 221 -28.98 -13.93 30.44
N LEU A 222 -28.41 -15.13 30.49
CA LEU A 222 -29.19 -16.37 30.60
C LEU A 222 -30.01 -16.42 31.90
N TYR A 223 -29.42 -16.07 33.05
CA TYR A 223 -30.13 -15.99 34.32
C TYR A 223 -31.29 -14.99 34.28
N ARG A 224 -31.10 -13.83 33.63
CA ARG A 224 -32.17 -12.85 33.44
C ARG A 224 -33.32 -13.43 32.62
N GLU A 225 -33.02 -14.15 31.53
CA GLU A 225 -34.05 -14.75 30.68
C GLU A 225 -34.82 -15.87 31.41
N VAL A 226 -34.11 -16.73 32.15
CA VAL A 226 -34.74 -17.77 32.98
C VAL A 226 -35.67 -17.17 34.02
N ASN A 227 -35.23 -16.11 34.71
CA ASN A 227 -36.07 -15.43 35.71
C ASN A 227 -37.30 -14.77 35.06
N LYS A 228 -37.16 -14.21 33.86
CA LYS A 228 -38.28 -13.65 33.10
C LYS A 228 -39.29 -14.73 32.73
N ILE A 229 -38.85 -15.86 32.17
CA ILE A 229 -39.71 -16.99 31.82
C ILE A 229 -40.42 -17.54 33.07
N MET A 230 -39.70 -17.67 34.18
CA MET A 230 -40.28 -18.13 35.44
C MET A 230 -41.37 -17.18 35.96
N PHE A 231 -41.13 -15.88 35.87
CA PHE A 231 -42.12 -14.87 36.25
C PHE A 231 -43.34 -14.88 35.32
N ASP A 232 -43.14 -14.99 34.01
CA ASP A 232 -44.23 -15.10 33.04
C ASP A 232 -45.06 -16.37 33.28
N SER A 233 -44.40 -17.52 33.50
CA SER A 233 -45.07 -18.78 33.86
C SER A 233 -45.83 -18.69 35.17
N PHE A 234 -45.30 -17.97 36.17
CA PHE A 234 -46.01 -17.76 37.43
C PHE A 234 -47.29 -16.95 37.22
N ASN A 235 -47.22 -15.88 36.42
CA ASN A 235 -48.38 -15.05 36.12
C ASN A 235 -49.43 -15.80 35.29
N THR A 236 -49.03 -16.64 34.34
CA THR A 236 -49.97 -17.47 33.57
C THR A 236 -50.62 -18.52 34.47
N ILE A 237 -49.88 -19.21 35.34
CA ILE A 237 -50.45 -20.16 36.31
C ILE A 237 -51.44 -19.46 37.24
N LYS A 238 -51.10 -18.28 37.77
CA LYS A 238 -52.00 -17.51 38.62
C LYS A 238 -53.28 -17.11 37.89
N SER A 239 -53.16 -16.68 36.63
CA SER A 239 -54.30 -16.34 35.77
C SER A 239 -55.18 -17.56 35.50
N LEU A 240 -54.58 -18.72 35.22
CA LEU A 240 -55.29 -19.97 35.01
C LEU A 240 -55.98 -20.46 36.29
N GLN A 241 -55.35 -20.33 37.46
CA GLN A 241 -55.98 -20.63 38.75
C GLN A 241 -57.20 -19.75 39.01
N GLN A 242 -57.10 -18.45 38.68
CA GLN A 242 -58.23 -17.54 38.78
C GLN A 242 -59.38 -17.96 37.84
N VAL A 243 -59.10 -18.24 36.57
CA VAL A 243 -60.10 -18.74 35.61
C VAL A 243 -60.73 -20.05 36.09
N ASN A 244 -59.93 -20.99 36.58
CA ASN A 244 -60.41 -22.27 37.09
C ASN A 244 -61.31 -22.08 38.33
N SER A 245 -60.96 -21.18 39.24
CA SER A 245 -61.81 -20.86 40.40
C SER A 245 -63.16 -20.27 39.98
N SER A 246 -63.20 -19.43 38.93
CA SER A 246 -64.45 -18.92 38.38
C SER A 246 -65.28 -20.02 37.70
N LEU A 247 -64.64 -20.96 37.01
CA LEU A 247 -65.32 -22.07 36.37
C LEU A 247 -65.94 -23.03 37.41
N VAL A 248 -65.19 -23.39 38.45
CA VAL A 248 -65.70 -24.20 39.57
C VAL A 248 -66.86 -23.50 40.27
N ALA A 249 -66.74 -22.20 40.55
CA ALA A 249 -67.84 -21.41 41.12
C ALA A 249 -69.08 -21.39 40.22
N SER A 250 -68.92 -21.37 38.90
CA SER A 250 -70.05 -21.46 37.96
C SER A 250 -70.66 -22.85 37.85
N ALA A 251 -69.86 -23.92 38.02
CA ALA A 251 -70.34 -25.29 38.04
C ALA A 251 -71.18 -25.60 39.29
N ASP A 252 -70.81 -25.03 40.44
CA ASP A 252 -71.60 -25.12 41.68
C ASP A 252 -72.95 -24.38 41.57
N ILE A 253 -73.05 -23.37 40.69
CA ILE A 253 -74.30 -22.67 40.37
C ILE A 253 -75.18 -23.47 39.38
N SER A 254 -74.61 -24.45 38.65
CA SER A 254 -75.35 -25.26 37.66
C SER A 254 -76.10 -26.46 38.27
N SER A 255 -75.80 -26.86 39.52
CA SER A 255 -76.52 -27.96 40.19
C SER A 255 -78.04 -27.79 40.42
N PRO A 256 -78.67 -26.60 40.44
CA PRO A 256 -80.13 -26.51 40.47
C PRO A 256 -80.79 -26.45 39.08
N GLU A 257 -80.06 -26.18 37.99
CA GLU A 257 -80.66 -25.92 36.67
C GLU A 257 -80.99 -27.18 35.86
N ILE A 258 -80.45 -28.35 36.21
CA ILE A 258 -80.80 -29.61 35.53
C ILE A 258 -82.23 -30.09 35.89
N MET A 259 -82.84 -29.59 36.97
CA MET A 259 -84.22 -29.93 37.33
C MET A 259 -85.29 -29.09 36.62
N THR A 260 -84.96 -27.93 36.04
CA THR A 260 -85.97 -27.05 35.42
C THR A 260 -86.16 -27.28 33.91
N SER A 261 -85.18 -27.88 33.20
CA SER A 261 -85.32 -28.16 31.77
C SER A 261 -86.15 -29.41 31.45
N LEU A 262 -86.33 -30.34 32.40
CA LEU A 262 -87.16 -31.55 32.23
C LEU A 262 -88.67 -31.31 32.51
N ALA A 263 -89.05 -30.19 33.14
CA ALA A 263 -90.45 -29.88 33.42
C ALA A 263 -91.18 -29.15 32.28
N ASN A 264 -90.45 -28.51 31.35
CA ASN A 264 -91.04 -27.73 30.26
C ASN A 264 -91.25 -28.52 28.94
N GLN A 265 -90.84 -29.79 28.86
CA GLN A 265 -91.14 -30.65 27.70
C GLN A 265 -92.39 -31.54 27.91
N SER A 266 -92.93 -31.64 29.14
CA SER A 266 -94.12 -32.46 29.43
C SER A 266 -95.47 -31.72 29.31
N SER A 267 -95.49 -30.43 28.93
CA SER A 267 -96.71 -29.61 28.91
C SER A 267 -97.27 -29.27 27.51
N ILE A 268 -96.70 -29.81 26.42
CA ILE A 268 -97.13 -29.48 25.04
C ILE A 268 -97.92 -30.63 24.36
N GLU A 269 -97.98 -31.84 24.92
CA GLU A 269 -98.66 -32.99 24.27
C GLU A 269 -100.12 -33.26 24.73
N HIS A 270 -100.80 -32.34 25.43
CA HIS A 270 -102.17 -32.59 25.94
C HIS A 270 -103.24 -31.58 25.52
N SER A 271 -103.08 -30.88 24.39
CA SER A 271 -104.16 -30.02 23.85
C SER A 271 -104.49 -30.24 22.37
N ASN A 272 -104.03 -31.33 21.77
CA ASN A 272 -104.56 -31.84 20.49
C ASN A 272 -105.61 -32.93 20.75
N SER A 273 -106.79 -32.54 21.23
CA SER A 273 -108.03 -33.27 21.02
C SER A 273 -109.22 -32.40 21.40
N MET A 274 -109.71 -31.59 20.46
CA MET A 274 -111.14 -31.31 20.23
C MET A 274 -111.31 -30.16 19.23
N ILE A 275 -112.23 -30.37 18.26
CA ILE A 275 -112.88 -29.39 17.37
C ILE A 275 -112.01 -29.06 16.12
N VAL A 276 -112.23 -29.54 14.89
CA VAL A 276 -113.43 -29.96 14.12
C VAL A 276 -114.50 -28.88 14.05
N ASP A 277 -114.38 -27.94 13.11
CA ASP A 277 -115.34 -27.74 11.99
C ASP A 277 -115.07 -26.43 11.21
N ASN A 278 -115.25 -26.54 9.88
CA ASN A 278 -115.20 -25.55 8.78
C ASN A 278 -113.85 -25.09 8.20
#